data_AF-A0A1H2SB02-F1
#
_entry.id   AF-A0A1H2SB02-F1
#
_cell.length_a   1.000
_cell.length_b   1.000
_cell.length_c   1.000
_cell.angle_alpha   90.00
_cell.angle_beta   90.00
_cell.angle_gamma   90.00
#
_symmetry.space_group_name_H-M   'P 1'
#
loop_
_entity.id
_entity.type
_entity.pdbx_description
1 polymer ?
#
loop_
_entity_poly.entity_id
_entity_poly.type
_entity_poly.pdbx_seq_one_letter_code
_entity_poly.pdbx_strand_id
1 'polypeptide(L)' 'MTHLWLRAEQRPHEDRVGLTPEGAARLIASGIRVTVEDSPTRVIPLDACVADGAASP' A
#
# COMPACT_ATOMS: atom_id res chain seq x y z
N MET A 1 3.32 14.41 -11.94
CA MET A 1 3.03 12.98 -11.74
C MET A 1 2.66 12.78 -10.29
N THR A 2 1.50 12.21 -10.01
CA THR A 2 1.00 12.01 -8.64
C THR A 2 1.62 10.74 -8.05
N HIS A 3 2.10 10.83 -6.81
CA HIS A 3 2.67 9.70 -6.07
C HIS A 3 1.95 9.58 -4.73
N LEU A 4 1.33 8.43 -4.48
CA LEU A 4 0.75 8.07 -3.19
C LEU A 4 1.74 7.22 -2.40
N TRP A 5 2.04 7.64 -1.17
CA TRP A 5 2.89 6.91 -0.24
C TRP A 5 2.04 6.42 0.94
N LEU A 6 1.85 5.12 1.03
CA LEU A 6 1.10 4.46 2.09
C LEU A 6 2.04 4.09 3.24
N ARG A 7 1.93 4.84 4.33
CA ARG A 7 2.76 4.67 5.53
C ARG A 7 2.27 3.49 6.37
N ALA A 8 3.18 2.85 7.09
CA ALA A 8 2.84 1.87 8.10
C ALA A 8 2.17 2.56 9.30
N GLU A 9 1.00 2.06 9.71
CA GLU A 9 0.30 2.55 10.89
C GLU A 9 1.10 2.22 12.16
N GLN A 10 1.16 3.17 13.09
CA GLN A 10 1.89 3.01 14.37
C GLN A 10 0.96 2.92 15.58
N ARG A 11 -0.34 3.08 15.38
CA ARG A 11 -1.32 3.05 16.47
C ARG A 11 -1.41 1.61 17.02
N PRO A 12 -1.35 1.41 18.35
CA PRO A 12 -1.51 0.08 18.94
C PRO A 12 -2.84 -0.57 18.53
N HIS A 13 -2.78 -1.84 18.15
CA HIS A 13 -3.94 -2.64 17.71
C HIS A 13 -4.65 -2.09 16.46
N GLU A 14 -3.95 -1.31 15.65
CA GLU A 14 -4.42 -0.87 14.35
C GLU A 14 -3.83 -1.74 13.25
N ASP A 15 -4.62 -2.72 12.82
CA ASP A 15 -4.21 -3.68 11.79
C ASP A 15 -4.81 -3.32 10.42
N ARG A 16 -5.68 -2.30 10.35
CA ARG A 16 -6.27 -1.83 9.09
C ARG A 16 -5.23 -1.09 8.25
N VAL A 17 -5.54 -0.95 6.97
CA VAL A 17 -4.73 -0.21 6.00
C VAL A 17 -5.60 0.72 5.18
N GLY A 18 -5.10 1.92 4.89
CA GLY A 18 -5.83 2.95 4.13
C GLY A 18 -6.03 2.64 2.64
N LEU A 19 -5.43 1.56 2.13
CA LEU A 19 -5.50 1.15 0.73
C LEU A 19 -5.47 -0.37 0.62
N THR A 20 -6.45 -0.95 -0.09
CA THR A 20 -6.46 -2.38 -0.39
C THR A 20 -5.63 -2.68 -1.66
N PRO A 21 -5.22 -3.94 -1.87
CA PRO A 21 -4.59 -4.38 -3.12
C PRO A 21 -5.33 -3.95 -4.39
N GLU A 22 -6.64 -4.09 -4.41
CA GLU A 22 -7.48 -3.73 -5.56
C GLU A 22 -7.49 -2.22 -5.77
N GLY A 23 -7.52 -1.45 -4.69
CA GLY A 23 -7.37 0.01 -4.74
C GLY A 23 -6.02 0.43 -5.30
N ALA A 24 -4.93 -0.19 -4.83
CA ALA A 24 -3.58 0.07 -5.32
C ALA A 24 -3.47 -0.22 -6.82
N ALA A 25 -3.95 -1.38 -7.27
CA ALA A 25 -3.96 -1.75 -8.69
C ALA A 25 -4.72 -0.73 -9.56
N ARG A 26 -5.87 -0.22 -9.09
CA ARG A 26 -6.64 0.81 -9.81
C ARG A 26 -5.91 2.15 -9.90
N LEU A 27 -5.21 2.55 -8.85
CA LEU A 27 -4.40 3.78 -8.85
C LEU A 27 -3.23 3.64 -9.83
N ILE A 28 -2.52 2.52 -9.81
CA ILE A 28 -1.42 2.24 -10.74
C ILE A 28 -1.93 2.25 -12.19
N ALA A 29 -3.06 1.58 -12.47
CA ALA A 29 -3.68 1.59 -13.79
C ALA A 29 -4.07 3.00 -14.27
N SER A 30 -4.36 3.92 -13.35
CA SER A 30 -4.62 5.35 -13.66
C SER A 30 -3.35 6.20 -13.83
N GLY A 31 -2.16 5.60 -13.75
CA GLY A 31 -0.87 6.28 -13.88
C GLY A 31 -0.38 6.95 -12.59
N ILE A 32 -0.92 6.59 -11.43
CA ILE A 32 -0.44 7.06 -10.13
C ILE A 32 0.64 6.12 -9.63
N ARG A 33 1.79 6.67 -9.24
CA ARG A 33 2.82 5.87 -8.55
C ARG A 33 2.34 5.55 -7.13
N VAL A 34 2.51 4.31 -6.69
CA VAL A 34 2.17 3.89 -5.32
C VAL A 34 3.41 3.29 -4.65
N THR A 35 3.68 3.73 -3.44
CA THR A 35 4.68 3.12 -2.54
C THR A 35 3.98 2.65 -1.28
N VAL A 36 4.29 1.44 -0.82
CA VAL A 36 3.72 0.85 0.39
C VAL A 36 4.85 0.48 1.33
N GLU A 37 4.85 1.04 2.54
CA GLU A 37 5.79 0.64 3.58
C GLU A 37 5.47 -0.77 4.10
N ASP A 38 6.52 -1.53 4.43
CA ASP A 38 6.35 -2.77 5.17
C ASP A 38 5.75 -2.48 6.57
N SER A 39 4.87 -3.36 7.02
CA SER A 39 4.18 -3.20 8.30
C SER A 39 4.07 -4.56 8.99
N PRO A 40 4.58 -4.70 10.23
CA PRO A 40 4.54 -5.97 10.95
C PRO A 40 3.14 -6.32 11.49
N THR A 41 2.21 -5.36 11.52
CA THR A 41 0.88 -5.52 12.14
C THR A 41 -0.26 -5.46 11.13
N ARG A 42 -0.02 -4.99 9.90
CA ARG A 42 -1.07 -4.87 8.88
C ARG A 42 -1.69 -6.23 8.57
N VAL A 43 -3.01 -6.28 8.51
CA VAL A 43 -3.79 -7.51 8.23
C VAL A 43 -3.62 -8.02 6.79
N ILE A 44 -3.32 -7.11 5.85
CA ILE A 44 -3.06 -7.44 4.45
C ILE A 44 -1.54 -7.59 4.24
N PRO A 45 -1.07 -8.77 3.79
CA PRO A 45 0.34 -8.99 3.48
C PRO A 45 0.88 -7.98 2.46
N LEU A 46 2.14 -7.56 2.61
CA LEU A 46 2.78 -6.63 1.67
C LEU A 46 2.71 -7.16 0.23
N ASP A 47 3.00 -8.45 0.04
CA ASP A 47 3.01 -9.11 -1.28
C ASP A 47 1.66 -9.01 -2.01
N ALA A 48 0.56 -8.94 -1.27
CA ALA A 48 -0.76 -8.74 -1.89
C ALA A 48 -0.90 -7.33 -2.48
N CYS A 49 -0.19 -6.33 -1.94
CA CYS A 49 -0.16 -4.96 -2.45
C CYS A 49 0.91 -4.72 -3.53
N VAL A 50 1.88 -5.64 -3.69
CA VAL A 50 2.91 -5.59 -4.75
C VAL A 50 2.33 -6.15 -6.05
N ALA A 51 1.30 -5.50 -6.58
CA ALA A 51 0.94 -5.65 -7.99
C ALA A 51 1.96 -4.89 -8.85
N ASP A 52 2.19 -5.32 -10.10
CA ASP A 52 3.08 -4.66 -11.07
C ASP A 52 2.93 -3.13 -11.01
N GLY A 53 3.92 -2.43 -10.43
CA GLY A 53 3.96 -0.96 -10.30
C GLY A 53 3.91 -0.39 -8.88
N ALA A 54 3.57 -1.17 -7.85
CA ALA A 54 3.78 -0.77 -6.45
C ALA A 54 5.23 -1.06 -6.02
N ALA A 55 5.89 -0.10 -5.38
CA ALA A 55 7.24 -0.27 -4.85
C ALA A 55 7.24 -0.33 -3.32
N SER A 56 8.01 -1.26 -2.74
CA SER A 56 8.47 -1.14 -1.35
C SER A 56 9.73 -0.26 -1.33
N PRO A 57 9.89 0.65 -0.35
CA PRO A 57 11.19 1.23 -0.06
C PRO A 57 12.19 0.16 0.40
#